data_AF-A0A7S1CWW1-F1
#
_entry.id   AF-A0A7S1CWW1-F1
#
_cell.length_a   1.000
_cell.length_b   1.000
_cell.length_c   1.000
_cell.angle_alpha   90.00
_cell.angle_beta   90.00
_cell.angle_gamma   90.00
#
_symmetry.space_group_name_H-M   'P 1'
#
loop_
_entity.id
_entity.type
_entity.pdbx_description
1 polymer ?
#
loop_
_entity_poly.entity_id
_entity_poly.type
_entity_poly.pdbx_seq_one_letter_code
_entity_poly.pdbx_strand_id
1 'polypeptide(L)'
;ATQYFEAALLTQQMLVDASNETVLGTMDHLAASNLLVGNREKALLMLERMLRTQEEAFGVHDERWNATRLKIEVVRESKSKALEKVDHPTTPQGQPKQKSTPKSVPQAVLQKLNMSLRKKKETIQ
;
A
#
# COMPACT_ATOMS: atom_id res chain seq x y z
N ALA A 1 8.72 -4.49 -8.74
CA ALA A 1 7.83 -3.52 -9.41
C ALA A 1 8.56 -2.21 -9.72
N THR A 2 9.17 -1.54 -8.73
CA THR A 2 9.79 -0.20 -8.89
C THR A 2 10.85 -0.12 -9.99
N GLN A 3 11.74 -1.12 -10.10
CA GLN A 3 12.79 -1.13 -11.14
C GLN A 3 12.25 -1.12 -12.57
N TYR A 4 11.12 -1.79 -12.84
CA TYR A 4 10.53 -1.82 -14.19
C TYR A 4 9.96 -0.46 -14.58
N PHE A 5 9.30 0.20 -13.64
CA PHE A 5 8.75 1.53 -13.91
C PHE A 5 9.84 2.60 -13.98
N GLU A 6 10.94 2.48 -13.22
CA GLU A 6 12.10 3.39 -13.34
C GLU A 6 12.74 3.31 -14.74
N ALA A 7 12.93 2.10 -15.25
CA ALA A 7 13.42 1.90 -16.61
C ALA A 7 12.44 2.45 -17.65
N ALA A 8 11.13 2.18 -17.49
CA ALA A 8 10.10 2.72 -18.38
C ALA A 8 10.08 4.25 -18.38
N LEU A 9 10.20 4.88 -17.21
CA LEU A 9 10.21 6.34 -17.07
C LEU A 9 11.42 6.96 -17.79
N LEU A 10 12.60 6.35 -17.67
CA LEU A 10 13.81 6.80 -18.36
C LEU A 10 13.64 6.71 -19.88
N THR A 11 13.13 5.58 -20.39
CA THR A 11 12.89 5.41 -21.82
C THR A 11 11.84 6.40 -22.33
N GLN A 12 10.73 6.56 -21.63
CA GLN A 12 9.63 7.44 -22.06
C GLN A 12 10.05 8.92 -22.05
N GLN A 13 10.84 9.37 -21.07
CA GLN A 13 11.35 10.76 -21.02
C GLN A 13 12.27 11.12 -22.19
N MET A 14 12.85 10.14 -22.89
CA MET A 14 13.66 10.38 -24.09
C MET A 14 12.84 10.40 -25.39
N LEU A 15 11.60 9.89 -25.36
CA LEU A 15 10.81 9.60 -26.55
C LEU A 15 9.57 10.48 -26.68
N VAL A 16 9.01 10.95 -25.57
CA VAL A 16 7.77 11.73 -25.53
C VAL A 16 7.85 12.84 -24.50
N ASP A 17 7.05 13.89 -24.70
CA ASP A 17 6.93 14.99 -23.75
C ASP A 17 6.57 14.50 -22.35
N ALA A 18 7.12 15.14 -21.34
CA ALA A 18 6.94 14.75 -19.94
C ALA A 18 5.45 14.82 -19.49
N SER A 19 4.64 15.62 -20.18
CA SER A 19 3.20 15.75 -19.95
C SER A 19 2.36 14.65 -20.62
N ASN A 20 2.99 13.74 -21.38
CA ASN A 20 2.31 12.61 -21.98
C ASN A 20 1.64 11.75 -20.90
N GLU A 21 0.39 11.36 -21.13
CA GLU A 21 -0.40 10.60 -20.17
C GLU A 21 0.26 9.28 -19.75
N THR A 22 1.03 8.66 -20.65
CA THR A 22 1.79 7.44 -20.35
C THR A 22 2.90 7.72 -19.34
N VAL A 23 3.62 8.84 -19.48
CA VAL A 23 4.68 9.26 -18.55
C VAL A 23 4.09 9.58 -17.18
N LEU A 24 3.00 10.35 -17.15
CA LEU A 24 2.28 10.67 -15.91
C LEU A 24 1.76 9.40 -15.22
N GLY A 25 1.19 8.48 -15.99
CA GLY A 25 0.75 7.17 -15.49
C GLY A 25 1.89 6.35 -14.90
N THR A 26 3.05 6.27 -15.56
CA THR A 26 4.23 5.57 -15.03
C THR A 26 4.71 6.19 -13.70
N MET A 27 4.72 7.54 -13.60
CA MET A 27 5.11 8.23 -12.37
C MET A 27 4.14 7.94 -11.21
N ASP A 28 2.84 7.86 -11.48
CA ASP A 28 1.83 7.52 -10.47
C ASP A 28 2.02 6.09 -9.94
N HIS A 29 2.24 5.12 -10.82
CA HIS A 29 2.50 3.74 -10.42
C HIS A 29 3.80 3.57 -9.63
N LEU A 30 4.83 4.37 -9.95
CA LEU A 30 6.05 4.42 -9.16
C LEU A 30 5.83 5.00 -7.78
N ALA A 31 5.08 6.09 -7.67
CA ALA A 31 4.75 6.69 -6.39
C ALA A 31 3.99 5.69 -5.52
N ALA A 32 2.95 5.04 -6.07
CA ALA A 32 2.19 4.00 -5.37
C ALA A 32 3.08 2.81 -4.94
N SER A 33 3.95 2.33 -5.84
CA SER A 33 4.88 1.24 -5.51
C SER A 33 5.83 1.62 -4.37
N ASN A 34 6.33 2.85 -4.35
CA ASN A 34 7.18 3.36 -3.28
C ASN A 34 6.42 3.50 -1.96
N LEU A 35 5.14 3.89 -1.98
CA LEU A 35 4.31 3.91 -0.78
C LEU A 35 4.09 2.51 -0.20
N LEU A 36 3.85 1.51 -1.05
CA LEU A 36 3.62 0.12 -0.63
C LEU A 36 4.84 -0.48 0.07
N VAL A 37 6.06 -0.15 -0.38
CA VAL A 37 7.31 -0.59 0.26
C VAL A 37 7.76 0.32 1.41
N GLY A 38 6.97 1.33 1.78
CA GLY A 38 7.24 2.25 2.89
C GLY A 38 8.18 3.42 2.56
N ASN A 39 8.66 3.53 1.32
CA ASN A 39 9.55 4.61 0.85
C ASN A 39 8.76 5.90 0.55
N ARG A 40 8.18 6.50 1.59
CA ARG A 40 7.33 7.68 1.47
C ARG A 40 8.03 8.90 0.88
N GLU A 41 9.30 9.14 1.21
CA GLU A 41 10.06 10.28 0.67
C GLU A 41 10.22 10.19 -0.84
N LYS A 42 10.57 8.99 -1.33
CA LYS A 42 10.69 8.76 -2.77
C LYS A 42 9.35 8.90 -3.47
N ALA A 43 8.27 8.41 -2.88
CA ALA A 43 6.92 8.62 -3.42
C ALA A 43 6.54 10.11 -3.51
N LEU A 44 6.82 10.89 -2.46
CA LEU A 44 6.57 12.33 -2.44
C LEU A 44 7.34 13.06 -3.55
N LEU A 45 8.63 12.79 -3.71
CA LEU A 45 9.45 13.41 -4.75
C LEU A 45 8.87 13.16 -6.16
N MET A 46 8.34 11.95 -6.41
CA MET A 46 7.73 11.62 -7.70
C MET A 46 6.39 12.33 -7.91
N LEU A 47 5.54 12.39 -6.88
CA LEU A 47 4.29 13.13 -6.95
C LEU A 47 4.51 14.64 -7.12
N GLU A 48 5.50 15.22 -6.44
CA GLU A 48 5.86 16.64 -6.57
C GLU A 48 6.41 16.97 -7.96
N ARG A 49 7.20 16.07 -8.56
CA ARG A 49 7.65 16.23 -9.94
C ARG A 49 6.47 16.15 -10.91
N MET A 50 5.57 15.18 -10.73
CA MET A 50 4.37 15.02 -11.53
C MET A 50 3.47 16.26 -11.45
N LEU A 51 3.30 16.84 -10.26
CA LEU A 51 2.52 18.05 -10.04
C LEU A 51 3.06 19.24 -10.83
N ARG A 52 4.39 19.47 -10.80
CA ARG A 52 5.03 20.54 -11.58
C ARG A 52 4.86 20.34 -13.09
N THR A 53 5.05 19.12 -13.57
CA THR A 53 4.85 18.80 -14.99
C THR A 53 3.40 19.03 -15.44
N GLN A 54 2.43 18.68 -14.60
CA GLN A 54 1.00 18.96 -14.87
C GLN A 54 0.70 20.46 -14.84
N GLU A 55 1.29 21.21 -13.91
CA GLU A 55 1.13 22.66 -13.81
C GLU A 55 1.66 23.37 -15.05
N GLU A 56 2.87 23.02 -15.50
CA GLU A 56 3.49 23.60 -16.70
C GLU A 56 2.72 23.27 -17.98
N ALA A 57 2.13 22.07 -18.08
CA ALA A 57 1.47 21.60 -19.29
C ALA A 57 -0.02 21.98 -19.38
N PHE A 58 -0.73 21.99 -18.26
CA PHE A 58 -2.19 22.10 -18.22
C PHE A 58 -2.71 23.21 -17.29
N GLY A 59 -1.86 23.75 -16.41
CA GLY A 59 -2.22 24.75 -15.41
C GLY A 59 -2.84 24.16 -14.13
N VAL A 60 -2.89 25.00 -13.09
CA VAL A 60 -3.30 24.62 -11.71
C VAL A 60 -4.78 24.27 -11.53
N HIS A 61 -5.60 24.50 -12.55
CA HIS A 61 -7.03 24.18 -12.51
C HIS A 61 -7.38 22.87 -13.20
N ASP A 62 -6.40 22.18 -13.79
CA ASP A 62 -6.60 20.87 -14.39
C ASP A 62 -6.93 19.82 -13.31
N GLU A 63 -7.87 18.93 -13.63
CA GLU A 63 -8.31 17.88 -12.72
C GLU A 63 -7.16 16.95 -12.30
N ARG A 64 -6.18 16.71 -13.18
CA ARG A 64 -5.01 15.87 -12.92
C ARG A 64 -4.08 16.53 -11.92
N TRP A 65 -3.89 17.85 -12.03
CA TRP A 65 -3.12 18.63 -11.05
C TRP A 65 -3.77 18.53 -9.67
N ASN A 66 -5.08 18.72 -9.58
CA ASN A 66 -5.82 18.61 -8.32
C ASN A 66 -5.73 17.21 -7.70
N ALA A 67 -5.85 16.16 -8.52
CA ALA A 67 -5.70 14.78 -8.06
C ALA A 67 -4.31 14.50 -7.48
N THR A 68 -3.25 14.96 -8.15
CA THR A 68 -1.87 14.81 -7.68
C THR A 68 -1.64 15.58 -6.38
N ARG A 69 -2.18 16.80 -6.26
CA ARG A 69 -2.10 17.61 -5.05
C ARG A 69 -2.71 16.89 -3.85
N LEU A 70 -3.90 16.31 -4.01
CA LEU A 70 -4.56 15.53 -2.94
C LEU A 70 -3.73 14.30 -2.53
N LYS A 71 -3.11 13.61 -3.49
CA LYS A 71 -2.21 12.48 -3.18
C LYS A 71 -1.01 12.93 -2.32
N ILE A 72 -0.42 14.08 -2.62
CA ILE A 72 0.69 14.64 -1.82
C ILE A 72 0.25 14.94 -0.38
N GLU A 73 -0.92 15.56 -0.22
CA GLU A 73 -1.49 15.89 1.09
C GLU A 73 -1.68 14.63 1.95
N VAL A 74 -2.33 13.59 1.39
CA VAL A 74 -2.53 12.30 2.08
C VAL A 74 -1.21 11.67 2.53
N VAL A 75 -0.16 11.72 1.69
CA VAL A 75 1.14 11.14 2.02
C VAL A 75 1.84 11.96 3.13
N ARG A 76 1.71 13.28 3.12
CA ARG A 76 2.26 14.16 4.17
C ARG A 76 1.53 14.01 5.50
N GLU A 77 0.20 13.93 5.51
CA GLU A 77 -0.58 13.67 6.73
C GLU A 77 -0.25 12.30 7.33
N SER A 78 -0.06 11.30 6.48
CA SER A 78 0.37 9.97 6.90
C SER A 78 1.75 9.98 7.56
N LYS A 79 2.65 10.88 7.15
CA LYS A 79 3.96 11.10 7.80
C LYS A 79 3.80 11.72 9.18
N SER A 80 2.93 12.73 9.31
CA SER A 80 2.67 13.41 10.60
C SER A 80 2.14 12.42 11.66
N LYS A 81 1.15 11.60 11.31
CA LYS A 81 0.59 10.56 12.20
C LYS A 81 1.59 9.44 12.55
N ALA A 82 2.56 9.18 11.67
CA ALA A 82 3.62 8.20 11.94
C ALA A 82 4.66 8.74 12.94
N LEU A 83 4.97 10.04 12.89
CA LEU A 83 5.90 10.69 13.82
C LEU A 83 5.28 10.88 15.22
N GLU A 84 3.98 11.20 15.30
CA GLU A 84 3.25 11.32 16.58
C GLU A 84 3.23 10.00 17.39
N LYS A 85 3.22 8.84 16.70
CA LYS A 85 3.29 7.52 17.34
C LYS A 85 4.67 7.16 17.89
N VAL A 86 5.73 7.87 17.48
CA VAL A 86 7.11 7.58 17.87
C VAL A 86 7.54 8.42 19.08
N ASP A 87 6.85 9.52 19.38
CA ASP A 87 7.23 10.47 20.45
C ASP A 87 6.62 10.13 21.84
N HIS A 88 5.96 8.97 21.97
CA HIS A 88 5.57 8.46 23.28
C HIS A 88 6.68 7.54 23.80
N PRO A 89 7.37 7.87 24.91
CA PRO A 89 8.33 6.97 25.52
C PRO A 89 7.58 5.72 25.99
N THR A 90 7.68 4.64 25.21
CA THR A 90 7.25 3.33 25.67
C THR A 90 8.32 2.85 26.64
N THR A 91 8.20 3.27 27.91
CA THR A 91 9.02 2.78 29.01
C THR A 91 8.89 1.25 29.07
N PRO A 92 9.98 0.47 29.02
CA PRO A 92 9.91 -0.97 29.17
C PRO A 92 9.83 -1.28 30.67
N GLN A 93 8.62 -1.36 31.22
CA GLN A 93 8.41 -1.81 32.60
C GLN A 93 7.82 -3.23 32.62
N GLY A 94 8.69 -4.19 32.93
CA GLY A 94 8.45 -5.21 33.96
C GLY A 94 7.40 -6.30 33.75
N GLN A 95 7.94 -7.50 33.49
CA GLN A 95 7.49 -8.85 33.88
C GLN A 95 6.52 -9.66 32.98
N PRO A 96 6.81 -10.96 32.80
CA PRO A 96 6.00 -11.88 32.02
C PRO A 96 4.81 -12.39 32.85
N LYS A 97 3.57 -12.15 32.39
CA LYS A 97 2.41 -12.89 32.88
C LYS A 97 2.09 -14.04 31.93
N GLN A 98 2.31 -15.23 32.44
CA GLN A 98 1.93 -16.53 31.87
C GLN A 98 0.43 -16.63 31.55
N LYS A 99 0.14 -17.54 30.59
CA LYS A 99 -1.11 -18.26 30.31
C LYS A 99 -2.23 -17.54 29.53
N SER A 100 -2.32 -17.87 28.24
CA SER A 100 -3.52 -18.55 27.73
C SER A 100 -3.16 -19.44 26.54
N THR A 101 -3.35 -20.75 26.71
CA THR A 101 -3.27 -21.76 25.67
C THR A 101 -4.36 -21.55 24.62
N PRO A 102 -4.15 -21.94 23.34
CA PRO A 102 -5.23 -21.94 22.36
C PRO A 102 -6.33 -22.91 22.82
N LYS A 103 -7.58 -22.46 22.80
CA LYS A 103 -8.77 -23.27 23.13
C LYS A 103 -8.76 -24.54 22.29
N SER A 104 -8.68 -25.69 22.95
CA SER A 104 -8.89 -26.98 22.31
C SER A 104 -10.31 -27.03 21.74
N VAL A 105 -10.42 -27.48 20.49
CA VAL A 105 -11.71 -27.79 19.88
C VAL A 105 -12.37 -28.90 20.70
N PRO A 106 -13.59 -28.73 21.21
CA PRO A 106 -14.26 -29.79 21.96
C PRO A 106 -14.37 -31.07 21.12
N GLN A 107 -13.98 -32.20 21.69
CA GLN A 107 -13.96 -33.51 21.01
C GLN A 107 -15.33 -33.90 20.42
N ALA A 108 -16.42 -33.36 20.98
CA ALA A 108 -17.78 -33.49 20.45
C ALA A 108 -17.99 -32.83 19.06
N VAL A 109 -17.25 -31.76 18.74
CA VAL A 109 -17.30 -31.10 17.42
C VAL A 109 -16.58 -31.95 16.38
N LEU A 110 -15.45 -32.57 16.75
CA LEU A 110 -14.70 -33.48 15.89
C LEU A 110 -15.47 -34.78 15.59
N GLN A 111 -16.24 -35.31 16.55
CA GLN A 111 -17.09 -36.48 16.32
C GLN A 111 -18.28 -36.19 15.39
N LYS A 112 -18.87 -35.00 15.45
CA LYS A 112 -19.98 -34.62 14.55
C LYS A 112 -19.53 -34.46 13.09
N LEU A 113 -18.31 -33.96 12.84
CA LEU A 113 -17.77 -33.87 11.49
C LEU A 113 -17.47 -35.25 10.88
N ASN A 114 -16.91 -36.18 11.66
CA ASN A 114 -16.57 -37.53 11.18
C ASN A 114 -17.80 -38.39 10.85
N MET A 115 -18.92 -38.20 11.55
CA MET A 115 -20.18 -38.88 11.24
C MET A 115 -20.81 -38.38 9.93
N SER A 116 -20.68 -37.08 9.63
CA SER A 116 -21.23 -36.48 8.41
C SER A 116 -20.45 -36.88 7.14
N LEU A 117 -19.14 -37.11 7.27
CA LEU A 117 -18.28 -37.60 6.19
C LEU A 117 -18.47 -39.08 5.86
N ARG A 118 -18.86 -39.92 6.84
CA ARG A 118 -19.16 -41.34 6.60
C ARG A 118 -20.50 -41.53 5.86
N LYS A 119 -21.53 -40.75 6.19
CA LYS A 119 -22.83 -40.83 5.49
C LYS A 119 -22.77 -40.41 4.02
N LYS A 120 -21.86 -39.50 3.64
CA LYS A 120 -21.70 -39.10 2.23
C LYS A 120 -20.96 -40.12 1.36
N LYS A 121 -20.25 -41.10 1.94
CA LYS A 121 -19.56 -42.16 1.18
C LYS A 121 -20.44 -43.36 0.85
N GLU A 122 -21.60 -43.51 1.48
CA GLU A 122 -22.53 -44.63 1.25
C GLU A 122 -23.66 -44.29 0.24
N THR A 123 -23.70 -43.06 -0.29
CA THR A 123 -24.69 -42.63 -1.30
C THR A 123 -24.12 -42.57 -2.72
N ILE A 124 -22.91 -43.11 -2.92
CA ILE A 124 -22.31 -43.31 -4.24
C ILE A 124 -21.89 -44.78 -4.36
N GLN A 125 -22.89 -45.66 -4.40
CA GLN A 125 -22.85 -46.96 -5.08
C GLN A 125 -24.17 -47.14 -5.83
#